data_AF-A0A512B8M2-F1
#
_entry.id   AF-A0A512B8M2-F1
#
_cell.length_a   1.000
_cell.length_b   1.000
_cell.length_c   1.000
_cell.angle_alpha   90.00
_cell.angle_beta   90.00
_cell.angle_gamma   90.00
#
_symmetry.space_group_name_H-M   'P 1'
#
loop_
_entity.id
_entity.type
_entity.pdbx_description
1 polymer ?
#
loop_
_entity_poly.entity_id
_entity_poly.type
_entity_poly.pdbx_seq_one_letter_code
_entity_poly.pdbx_strand_id
1 'polypeptide(L)'
;MISYYNDGLKKVVGDEKISFDILQSLIKANPNTELIEQLHSEAYKSERYVAMKKQLPCVKPHGIFDIIPTKNKKGEVINTAVLKQLSGYLYFDIDKNKIECEVELYKEFILQEYADKICMLGKSVGGRGVFFLVKATGITKENFNEVHQYFREIVFKKLPIDTEALGIARNFIIPMDEKLYIDKSIEVDVSDCKINNENNKKGIKQYKKKEEERGCIVRDTLTSFITIDILLKKLRFKTAVDVGDADYIIKPVEFVQMFVPKVITDGKKHKTFRSMINHLMFLNPDITLFEVHSYINFINQNFTNDSPMGRTEMMRTVAAEFERITETGEKFVKTRIKKVHTNSKLSGKDRNIIANQQNGKLRKDNSFEIIEASIEVLIAMEMEVTPIEIFKTAKGNISLPTIKRHYKTVLEQIEMKKQAEIKTATKAKIVNKQNNTLYAIQGNSKRVSDRDLHDMTDEELGIVPWDVLRTKETIFKSQIDLHKEYGANRTAAIKLLEKNTERSVSFRFIF
;
A
#
# COMPACT_ATOMS: atom_id res chain seq x y z
N MET A 1 41.86 4.66 -19.33
CA MET A 1 41.59 5.39 -20.60
C MET A 1 40.76 4.50 -21.51
N ILE A 2 39.92 5.08 -22.37
CA ILE A 2 39.04 4.37 -23.32
C ILE A 2 39.01 5.11 -24.67
N SER A 3 38.75 4.39 -25.77
CA SER A 3 38.59 5.02 -27.09
C SER A 3 37.29 5.83 -27.19
N TYR A 4 37.39 7.05 -27.73
CA TYR A 4 36.29 7.99 -27.94
C TYR A 4 36.09 8.31 -29.43
N TYR A 5 34.83 8.45 -29.84
CA TYR A 5 34.41 8.71 -31.22
C TYR A 5 33.37 9.83 -31.21
N ASN A 6 33.81 11.06 -31.50
CA ASN A 6 32.98 12.27 -31.42
C ASN A 6 31.84 12.28 -32.46
N ASP A 7 32.10 11.83 -33.69
CA ASP A 7 31.14 11.85 -34.80
C ASP A 7 30.25 10.58 -34.88
N GLY A 8 30.13 9.85 -33.77
CA GLY A 8 29.23 8.69 -33.61
C GLY A 8 29.59 7.42 -34.36
N LEU A 9 28.59 6.58 -34.66
CA LEU A 9 28.75 5.19 -35.12
C LEU A 9 29.26 5.05 -36.57
N LYS A 10 29.32 6.14 -37.35
CA LYS A 10 29.58 6.12 -38.79
C LYS A 10 31.03 6.37 -39.20
N LYS A 11 31.89 6.90 -38.32
CA LYS A 11 33.31 7.12 -38.64
C LYS A 11 34.23 6.05 -38.04
N VAL A 12 35.25 5.76 -38.84
CA VAL A 12 36.27 4.71 -38.69
C VAL A 12 37.56 5.24 -38.07
N VAL A 13 37.72 6.56 -37.95
CA VAL A 13 38.95 7.16 -37.45
C VAL A 13 38.63 7.80 -36.11
N GLY A 14 39.05 7.16 -35.03
CA GLY A 14 38.94 7.68 -33.68
C GLY A 14 40.29 7.50 -33.00
N ASP A 15 41.05 8.58 -32.93
CA ASP A 15 42.36 8.60 -32.27
C ASP A 15 42.29 9.21 -30.85
N GLU A 16 41.13 9.74 -30.46
CA GLU A 16 40.95 10.38 -29.17
C GLU A 16 40.71 9.34 -28.06
N LYS A 17 41.40 9.56 -26.93
CA LYS A 17 41.31 8.72 -25.74
C LYS A 17 40.86 9.60 -24.59
N ILE A 18 39.83 9.17 -23.89
CA ILE A 18 39.32 9.89 -22.72
C ILE A 18 39.52 9.07 -21.45
N SER A 19 39.59 9.77 -20.32
CA SER A 19 39.56 9.15 -19.00
C SER A 19 38.11 8.82 -18.61
N PHE A 20 37.96 8.03 -17.55
CA PHE A 20 36.64 7.73 -17.00
C PHE A 20 35.97 8.96 -16.39
N ASP A 21 36.75 9.89 -15.83
CA ASP A 21 36.26 11.14 -15.27
C ASP A 21 35.71 12.08 -16.34
N ILE A 22 36.35 12.09 -17.52
CA ILE A 22 35.83 12.81 -18.68
C ILE A 22 34.52 12.16 -19.15
N LEU A 23 34.46 10.83 -19.23
CA LEU A 23 33.21 10.13 -19.57
C LEU A 23 32.08 10.47 -18.58
N GLN A 24 32.36 10.48 -17.26
CA GLN A 24 31.39 10.89 -16.24
C GLN A 24 30.86 12.30 -16.49
N SER A 25 31.76 13.23 -16.78
CA SER A 25 31.40 14.62 -17.06
C SER A 25 30.54 14.74 -18.31
N LEU A 26 30.88 14.01 -19.37
CA LEU A 26 30.10 13.96 -20.61
C LEU A 26 28.71 13.34 -20.44
N ILE A 27 28.53 12.41 -19.49
CA ILE A 27 27.20 11.83 -19.22
C ILE A 27 26.33 12.80 -18.41
N LYS A 28 26.91 13.48 -17.42
CA LYS A 28 26.17 14.44 -16.59
C LYS A 28 25.82 15.73 -17.32
N ALA A 29 26.70 16.17 -18.23
CA ALA A 29 26.56 17.40 -19.00
C ALA A 29 26.94 17.15 -20.46
N ASN A 30 26.08 16.43 -21.18
CA ASN A 30 26.33 16.03 -22.56
C ASN A 30 26.17 17.23 -23.50
N PRO A 31 27.18 17.58 -24.32
CA PRO A 31 27.06 18.68 -25.28
C PRO A 31 25.94 18.50 -26.30
N ASN A 32 25.47 17.26 -26.50
CA ASN A 32 24.39 16.92 -27.44
C ASN A 32 23.03 16.80 -26.74
N THR A 33 22.80 17.53 -25.64
CA THR A 33 21.57 17.44 -24.83
C THR A 33 20.31 17.59 -25.68
N GLU A 34 20.23 18.64 -26.52
CA GLU A 34 19.05 18.89 -27.38
C GLU A 34 18.76 17.71 -28.32
N LEU A 35 19.80 17.12 -28.92
CA LEU A 35 19.65 15.98 -29.83
C LEU A 35 19.19 14.71 -29.09
N ILE A 36 19.65 14.54 -27.84
CA ILE A 36 19.24 13.42 -26.98
C ILE A 36 17.79 13.59 -26.51
N GLU A 37 17.38 14.80 -26.13
CA GLU A 37 16.00 15.10 -25.74
C GLU A 37 15.04 14.88 -26.92
N GLN A 38 15.39 15.35 -28.11
CA GLN A 38 14.62 15.05 -29.32
C GLN A 38 14.53 13.54 -29.58
N LEU A 39 15.63 12.80 -29.38
CA LEU A 39 15.64 11.34 -29.52
C LEU A 39 14.72 10.66 -28.51
N HIS A 40 14.54 11.22 -27.30
CA HIS A 40 13.62 10.68 -26.30
C HIS A 40 12.16 10.82 -26.74
N SER A 41 11.81 11.87 -27.47
CA SER A 41 10.47 12.11 -28.02
C SER A 41 10.12 11.19 -29.22
N GLU A 42 11.11 10.61 -29.89
CA GLU A 42 10.89 9.76 -31.07
C GLU A 42 10.37 8.36 -30.70
N ALA A 43 9.55 7.76 -31.58
CA ALA A 43 9.07 6.39 -31.40
C ALA A 43 10.24 5.38 -31.38
N TYR A 44 10.20 4.40 -30.48
CA TYR A 44 11.30 3.44 -30.33
C TYR A 44 11.55 2.69 -31.65
N LYS A 45 12.83 2.61 -32.07
CA LYS A 45 13.25 1.96 -33.32
C LYS A 45 12.65 2.55 -34.60
N SER A 46 12.06 3.75 -34.56
CA SER A 46 11.71 4.47 -35.79
C SER A 46 12.97 4.74 -36.63
N GLU A 47 12.80 4.93 -37.94
CA GLU A 47 13.92 5.26 -38.83
C GLU A 47 14.65 6.52 -38.34
N ARG A 48 13.88 7.52 -37.88
CA ARG A 48 14.40 8.77 -37.33
C ARG A 48 15.16 8.54 -36.02
N TYR A 49 14.62 7.75 -35.10
CA TYR A 49 15.31 7.35 -33.86
C TYR A 49 16.66 6.70 -34.14
N VAL A 50 16.70 5.75 -35.09
CA VAL A 50 17.94 5.05 -35.47
C VAL A 50 18.93 5.99 -36.17
N ALA A 51 18.44 6.90 -37.01
CA ALA A 51 19.28 7.87 -37.72
C ALA A 51 19.93 8.88 -36.77
N MET A 52 19.18 9.37 -35.78
CA MET A 52 19.69 10.28 -34.73
C MET A 52 20.69 9.56 -33.82
N LYS A 53 20.35 8.35 -33.35
CA LYS A 53 21.22 7.55 -32.47
C LYS A 53 22.59 7.27 -33.09
N LYS A 54 22.69 7.18 -34.43
CA LYS A 54 23.95 6.96 -35.16
C LYS A 54 24.88 8.18 -35.18
N GLN A 55 24.36 9.38 -34.96
CA GLN A 55 25.12 10.63 -34.99
C GLN A 55 25.74 10.98 -33.64
N LEU A 56 25.22 10.41 -32.56
CA LEU A 56 25.66 10.70 -31.19
C LEU A 56 27.05 10.10 -30.90
N PRO A 57 27.88 10.79 -30.12
CA PRO A 57 29.21 10.33 -29.76
C PRO A 57 29.18 9.01 -28.99
N CYS A 58 30.20 8.18 -29.17
CA CYS A 58 30.30 6.90 -28.49
C CYS A 58 31.72 6.60 -28.01
N VAL A 59 31.81 5.68 -27.05
CA VAL A 59 33.06 5.12 -26.55
C VAL A 59 33.09 3.61 -26.70
N LYS A 60 34.28 3.02 -26.59
CA LYS A 60 34.42 1.58 -26.35
C LYS A 60 34.83 1.36 -24.89
N PRO A 61 33.88 1.00 -24.00
CA PRO A 61 34.10 1.07 -22.55
C PRO A 61 35.14 0.07 -22.05
N HIS A 62 35.35 -1.02 -22.78
CA HIS A 62 36.27 -2.11 -22.40
C HIS A 62 37.75 -1.80 -22.64
N GLY A 63 38.11 -0.73 -23.34
CA GLY A 63 39.52 -0.47 -23.63
C GLY A 63 39.81 0.56 -24.71
N ILE A 64 41.09 0.59 -25.07
CA ILE A 64 41.64 1.34 -26.19
C ILE A 64 41.72 0.40 -27.39
N PHE A 65 41.21 0.86 -28.52
CA PHE A 65 41.18 0.13 -29.77
C PHE A 65 41.87 0.95 -30.86
N ASP A 66 42.75 0.29 -31.61
CA ASP A 66 43.26 0.80 -32.87
C ASP A 66 42.31 0.33 -33.98
N ILE A 67 42.08 1.15 -35.01
CA ILE A 67 41.24 0.78 -36.14
C ILE A 67 42.14 0.46 -37.34
N ILE A 68 42.10 -0.79 -37.78
CA ILE A 68 42.92 -1.27 -38.90
C ILE A 68 42.06 -1.73 -40.08
N PRO A 69 42.48 -1.49 -41.32
CA PRO A 69 41.84 -2.06 -42.50
C PRO A 69 42.09 -3.58 -42.54
N THR A 70 41.05 -4.38 -42.65
CA THR A 70 41.09 -5.84 -42.83
C THR A 70 40.18 -6.24 -43.99
N LYS A 71 40.36 -7.44 -44.55
CA LYS A 71 39.45 -7.94 -45.60
C LYS A 71 38.36 -8.81 -44.98
N ASN A 72 37.10 -8.56 -45.33
CA ASN A 72 36.01 -9.44 -44.95
C ASN A 72 36.02 -10.75 -45.79
N LYS A 73 35.09 -11.68 -45.51
CA LYS A 73 34.98 -12.96 -46.25
C LYS A 73 34.71 -12.82 -47.75
N LYS A 74 34.31 -11.63 -48.22
CA LYS A 74 34.09 -11.28 -49.62
C LYS A 74 35.28 -10.54 -50.25
N GLY A 75 36.36 -10.35 -49.51
CA GLY A 75 37.57 -9.63 -49.97
C GLY A 75 37.49 -8.10 -49.86
N GLU A 76 36.39 -7.55 -49.37
CA GLU A 76 36.19 -6.10 -49.22
C GLU A 76 36.99 -5.58 -48.02
N VAL A 77 37.67 -4.43 -48.20
CA VAL A 77 38.39 -3.77 -47.10
C VAL A 77 37.37 -3.14 -46.15
N ILE A 78 37.33 -3.66 -44.92
CA ILE A 78 36.54 -3.17 -43.81
C ILE A 78 37.47 -2.69 -42.70
N ASN A 79 37.00 -1.77 -41.88
CA ASN A 79 37.77 -1.30 -40.75
C ASN A 79 37.40 -2.08 -39.50
N THR A 80 38.40 -2.72 -38.88
CA THR A 80 38.23 -3.57 -37.70
C THR A 80 38.88 -2.92 -36.50
N ALA A 81 38.13 -2.84 -35.40
CA ALA A 81 38.66 -2.41 -34.12
C ALA A 81 39.47 -3.54 -33.48
N VAL A 82 40.76 -3.30 -33.25
CA VAL A 82 41.68 -4.22 -32.58
C VAL A 82 42.02 -3.67 -31.21
N LEU A 83 41.77 -4.47 -30.17
CA LEU A 83 42.07 -4.11 -28.80
C LEU A 83 43.60 -3.94 -28.62
N LYS A 84 44.01 -2.78 -28.13
CA LYS A 84 45.39 -2.45 -27.74
C LYS A 84 45.60 -2.64 -26.25
N GLN A 85 44.66 -2.17 -25.44
CA GLN A 85 44.75 -2.20 -23.98
C GLN A 85 43.35 -2.25 -23.37
N LEU A 86 43.15 -3.09 -22.36
CA LEU A 86 41.91 -3.14 -21.58
C LEU A 86 41.80 -1.93 -20.64
N SER A 87 40.58 -1.46 -20.42
CA SER A 87 40.29 -0.37 -19.48
C SER A 87 40.17 -0.83 -18.03
N GLY A 88 39.94 -2.14 -17.82
CA GLY A 88 39.54 -2.70 -16.52
C GLY A 88 38.04 -2.55 -16.22
N TYR A 89 37.23 -2.03 -17.15
CA TYR A 89 35.79 -1.88 -16.97
C TYR A 89 35.01 -2.82 -17.89
N LEU A 90 34.02 -3.50 -17.34
CA LEU A 90 33.04 -4.30 -18.07
C LEU A 90 31.75 -3.50 -18.25
N TYR A 91 31.20 -3.51 -19.46
CA TYR A 91 29.95 -2.83 -19.78
C TYR A 91 28.78 -3.79 -19.93
N PHE A 92 27.66 -3.39 -19.34
CA PHE A 92 26.40 -4.11 -19.39
C PHE A 92 25.27 -3.15 -19.74
N ASP A 93 24.37 -3.60 -20.61
CA ASP A 93 23.23 -2.84 -21.12
C ASP A 93 21.93 -3.61 -20.88
N ILE A 94 20.89 -2.89 -20.47
CA ILE A 94 19.53 -3.42 -20.27
C ILE A 94 18.57 -2.54 -21.06
N ASP A 95 17.98 -3.13 -22.10
CA ASP A 95 17.00 -2.46 -22.95
C ASP A 95 15.66 -2.21 -22.23
N LYS A 96 14.93 -1.18 -22.69
CA LYS A 96 13.61 -0.82 -22.17
C LYS A 96 12.61 -1.97 -22.18
N ASN A 97 12.62 -2.82 -23.21
CA ASN A 97 11.69 -3.94 -23.32
C ASN A 97 11.89 -5.02 -22.25
N LYS A 98 12.93 -4.87 -21.42
CA LYS A 98 13.23 -5.72 -20.27
C LYS A 98 13.05 -4.98 -18.94
N ILE A 99 12.60 -3.73 -18.97
CA ILE A 99 12.35 -2.87 -17.80
C ILE A 99 10.86 -2.55 -17.76
N GLU A 100 10.15 -3.19 -16.83
CA GLU A 100 8.69 -3.10 -16.71
C GLU A 100 8.20 -1.97 -15.79
N CYS A 101 9.12 -1.23 -15.18
CA CYS A 101 8.82 -0.08 -14.33
C CYS A 101 9.44 1.22 -14.88
N GLU A 102 9.28 2.29 -14.12
CA GLU A 102 9.97 3.56 -14.34
C GLU A 102 11.50 3.35 -14.18
N VAL A 103 12.30 4.06 -14.98
CA VAL A 103 13.72 3.76 -15.16
C VAL A 103 14.55 4.15 -13.93
N GLU A 104 14.20 5.24 -13.23
CA GLU A 104 14.88 5.63 -12.00
C GLU A 104 14.59 4.63 -10.87
N LEU A 105 13.33 4.17 -10.72
CA LEU A 105 13.00 3.09 -9.77
C LEU A 105 13.79 1.81 -10.05
N TYR A 106 14.01 1.49 -11.33
CA TYR A 106 14.81 0.35 -11.71
C TYR A 106 16.31 0.51 -11.37
N LYS A 107 16.84 1.74 -11.48
CA LYS A 107 18.20 2.06 -11.03
C LYS A 107 18.33 1.87 -9.52
N GLU A 108 17.37 2.33 -8.73
CA GLU A 108 17.36 2.13 -7.27
C GLU A 108 17.36 0.65 -6.90
N PHE A 109 16.56 -0.18 -7.57
CA PHE A 109 16.56 -1.63 -7.39
C PHE A 109 17.95 -2.26 -7.66
N ILE A 110 18.60 -1.87 -8.76
CA ILE A 110 19.95 -2.36 -9.08
C ILE A 110 20.94 -1.99 -7.98
N LEU A 111 20.89 -0.76 -7.46
CA LEU A 111 21.79 -0.32 -6.40
C LEU A 111 21.52 -1.02 -5.06
N GLN A 112 20.27 -1.31 -4.72
CA GLN A 112 19.96 -2.04 -3.49
C GLN A 112 20.59 -3.43 -3.46
N GLU A 113 20.67 -4.11 -4.61
CA GLU A 113 21.16 -5.48 -4.71
C GLU A 113 22.64 -5.59 -5.09
N TYR A 114 23.18 -4.60 -5.81
CA TYR A 114 24.48 -4.69 -6.48
C TYR A 114 25.35 -3.44 -6.34
N ALA A 115 25.03 -2.52 -5.41
CA ALA A 115 25.85 -1.34 -5.18
C ALA A 115 27.31 -1.71 -4.94
N ASP A 116 27.60 -2.79 -4.20
CA ASP A 116 28.96 -3.27 -3.88
C ASP A 116 29.74 -3.84 -5.09
N LYS A 117 29.11 -3.95 -6.25
CA LYS A 117 29.71 -4.50 -7.48
C LYS A 117 29.77 -3.51 -8.63
N ILE A 118 28.97 -2.45 -8.60
CA ILE A 118 28.77 -1.54 -9.73
C ILE A 118 29.48 -0.21 -9.44
N CYS A 119 30.37 0.21 -10.34
CA CYS A 119 31.10 1.48 -10.16
C CYS A 119 30.42 2.67 -10.85
N MET A 120 29.51 2.40 -11.79
CA MET A 120 28.72 3.44 -12.47
C MET A 120 27.40 2.85 -12.97
N LEU A 121 26.29 3.55 -12.76
CA LEU A 121 24.95 3.16 -13.23
C LEU A 121 24.18 4.39 -13.70
N GLY A 122 23.61 4.32 -14.90
CA GLY A 122 22.81 5.40 -15.47
C GLY A 122 21.80 4.96 -16.53
N LYS A 123 21.06 5.93 -17.05
CA LYS A 123 20.11 5.73 -18.15
C LYS A 123 20.82 5.54 -19.47
N SER A 124 20.30 4.66 -20.32
CA SER A 124 20.78 4.53 -21.70
C SER A 124 20.43 5.79 -22.50
N VAL A 125 21.08 5.99 -23.66
CA VAL A 125 20.94 7.21 -24.46
C VAL A 125 19.50 7.52 -24.88
N GLY A 126 18.67 6.47 -25.03
CA GLY A 126 17.24 6.63 -25.35
C GLY A 126 16.35 6.99 -24.16
N GLY A 127 16.91 7.17 -22.96
CA GLY A 127 16.20 7.51 -21.72
C GLY A 127 15.37 6.36 -21.12
N ARG A 128 15.35 5.21 -21.79
CA ARG A 128 14.38 4.12 -21.53
C ARG A 128 15.04 2.84 -21.01
N GLY A 129 16.31 2.61 -21.32
CA GLY A 129 17.09 1.50 -20.77
C GLY A 129 18.00 1.98 -19.64
N VAL A 130 18.76 1.05 -19.07
CA VAL A 130 19.84 1.36 -18.13
C VAL A 130 21.13 0.71 -18.59
N PHE A 131 22.25 1.35 -18.27
CA PHE A 131 23.57 0.78 -18.44
C PHE A 131 24.30 0.80 -17.11
N PHE A 132 25.23 -0.12 -16.91
CA PHE A 132 26.15 -0.06 -15.78
C PHE A 132 27.53 -0.58 -16.14
N LEU A 133 28.51 -0.14 -15.36
CA LEU A 133 29.90 -0.52 -15.47
C LEU A 133 30.38 -1.20 -14.19
N VAL A 134 31.22 -2.21 -14.37
CA VAL A 134 31.91 -2.91 -13.28
C VAL A 134 33.40 -2.73 -13.48
N LYS A 135 34.10 -2.20 -12.47
CA LYS A 135 35.56 -2.15 -12.46
C LYS A 135 36.07 -3.49 -11.91
N ALA A 136 36.97 -4.14 -12.64
CA ALA A 136 37.45 -5.46 -12.28
C ALA A 136 38.94 -5.66 -12.57
N THR A 137 39.63 -6.32 -11.63
CA THR A 137 41.03 -6.73 -11.75
C THR A 137 41.14 -8.14 -12.34
N GLY A 138 42.28 -8.49 -12.94
CA GLY A 138 42.52 -9.85 -13.47
C GLY A 138 41.87 -10.15 -14.82
N ILE A 139 41.26 -9.15 -15.48
CA ILE A 139 40.73 -9.30 -16.84
C ILE A 139 41.89 -9.26 -17.84
N THR A 140 41.96 -10.28 -18.69
CA THR A 140 42.84 -10.35 -19.86
C THR A 140 42.01 -10.47 -21.14
N LYS A 141 42.65 -10.36 -22.30
CA LYS A 141 41.97 -10.49 -23.59
C LYS A 141 41.41 -11.91 -23.77
N GLU A 142 42.10 -12.90 -23.21
CA GLU A 142 41.81 -14.32 -23.33
C GLU A 142 40.60 -14.71 -22.48
N ASN A 143 40.52 -14.21 -21.24
CA ASN A 143 39.43 -14.53 -20.32
C ASN A 143 38.22 -13.58 -20.39
N PHE A 144 38.30 -12.49 -21.19
CA PHE A 144 37.29 -11.43 -21.22
C PHE A 144 35.86 -11.97 -21.38
N ASN A 145 35.64 -12.87 -22.35
CA ASN A 145 34.30 -13.40 -22.63
C ASN A 145 33.77 -14.25 -21.47
N GLU A 146 34.63 -15.06 -20.86
CA GLU A 146 34.27 -15.94 -19.75
C GLU A 146 33.96 -15.12 -18.49
N VAL A 147 34.77 -14.10 -18.20
CA VAL A 147 34.53 -13.17 -17.10
C VAL A 147 33.23 -12.39 -17.33
N HIS A 148 33.02 -11.83 -18.53
CA HIS A 148 31.78 -11.10 -18.86
C HIS A 148 30.55 -12.01 -18.72
N GLN A 149 30.63 -13.26 -19.19
CA GLN A 149 29.59 -14.26 -19.02
C GLN A 149 29.35 -14.63 -17.56
N TYR A 150 30.40 -14.80 -16.75
CA TYR A 150 30.31 -15.06 -15.32
C TYR A 150 29.54 -13.95 -14.60
N PHE A 151 29.90 -12.68 -14.84
CA PHE A 151 29.16 -11.55 -14.28
C PHE A 151 27.70 -11.58 -14.69
N ARG A 152 27.40 -11.85 -15.97
CA ARG A 152 26.01 -11.90 -16.44
C ARG A 152 25.20 -13.03 -15.81
N GLU A 153 25.72 -14.25 -15.84
CA GLU A 153 24.95 -15.47 -15.55
C GLU A 153 24.97 -15.84 -14.07
N ILE A 154 26.00 -15.41 -13.33
CA ILE A 154 26.21 -15.76 -11.94
C ILE A 154 26.00 -14.55 -11.04
N VAL A 155 26.75 -13.46 -11.23
CA VAL A 155 26.69 -12.28 -10.35
C VAL A 155 25.38 -11.52 -10.52
N PHE A 156 25.05 -11.16 -11.76
CA PHE A 156 23.87 -10.39 -12.13
C PHE A 156 22.76 -11.27 -12.68
N LYS A 157 22.65 -12.52 -12.22
CA LYS A 157 21.67 -13.51 -12.71
C LYS A 157 20.22 -13.02 -12.66
N LYS A 158 19.91 -12.07 -11.74
CA LYS A 158 18.56 -11.48 -11.60
C LYS A 158 18.28 -10.37 -12.63
N LEU A 159 19.31 -9.84 -13.30
CA LEU A 159 19.19 -8.74 -14.26
C LEU A 159 19.07 -9.29 -15.69
N PRO A 160 18.11 -8.81 -16.49
CA PRO A 160 17.90 -9.27 -17.86
C PRO A 160 18.87 -8.55 -18.84
N ILE A 161 20.17 -8.73 -18.64
CA ILE A 161 21.23 -8.12 -19.43
C ILE A 161 21.14 -8.51 -20.92
N ASP A 162 21.46 -7.60 -21.83
CA ASP A 162 21.51 -7.89 -23.26
C ASP A 162 22.55 -8.97 -23.62
N THR A 163 22.06 -10.10 -24.12
CA THR A 163 22.88 -11.22 -24.60
C THR A 163 23.56 -10.90 -25.92
N GLU A 164 23.09 -9.90 -26.68
CA GLU A 164 23.71 -9.46 -27.93
C GLU A 164 24.82 -8.41 -27.69
N ALA A 165 25.03 -7.99 -26.44
CA ALA A 165 26.07 -7.04 -26.02
C ALA A 165 27.40 -7.71 -25.62
N LEU A 166 27.77 -8.84 -26.26
CA LEU A 166 28.91 -9.69 -25.87
C LEU A 166 30.28 -9.31 -26.48
N GLY A 167 30.41 -8.16 -27.14
CA GLY A 167 31.63 -7.81 -27.87
C GLY A 167 32.64 -7.02 -27.04
N ILE A 168 33.90 -7.45 -27.01
CA ILE A 168 35.00 -6.65 -26.43
C ILE A 168 35.08 -5.25 -27.05
N ALA A 169 34.84 -5.14 -28.36
CA ALA A 169 34.82 -3.88 -29.09
C ALA A 169 33.43 -3.20 -29.15
N ARG A 170 32.50 -3.52 -28.23
CA ARG A 170 31.14 -2.95 -28.19
C ARG A 170 31.19 -1.43 -28.07
N ASN A 171 30.29 -0.76 -28.79
CA ASN A 171 30.10 0.68 -28.69
C ASN A 171 29.10 0.98 -27.57
N PHE A 172 29.43 1.97 -26.75
CA PHE A 172 28.56 2.58 -25.77
C PHE A 172 28.34 4.03 -26.19
N ILE A 173 27.11 4.36 -26.61
CA ILE A 173 26.75 5.73 -27.00
C ILE A 173 26.55 6.53 -25.71
N ILE A 174 27.22 7.68 -25.61
CA ILE A 174 27.24 8.47 -24.38
C ILE A 174 25.85 9.07 -24.13
N PRO A 175 25.16 8.68 -23.04
CA PRO A 175 23.84 9.22 -22.69
C PRO A 175 23.91 10.59 -22.03
N MET A 176 22.74 11.12 -21.66
CA MET A 176 22.56 12.23 -20.74
C MET A 176 21.84 11.70 -19.49
N ASP A 177 22.47 11.78 -18.33
CA ASP A 177 21.85 11.38 -17.05
C ASP A 177 22.39 12.22 -15.89
N GLU A 178 21.59 13.20 -15.44
CA GLU A 178 21.91 14.03 -14.27
C GLU A 178 22.02 13.22 -12.98
N LYS A 179 21.25 12.13 -12.87
CA LYS A 179 21.20 11.24 -11.71
C LYS A 179 22.12 10.03 -11.87
N LEU A 180 23.27 10.22 -12.53
CA LEU A 180 24.28 9.18 -12.70
C LEU A 180 24.87 8.76 -11.35
N TYR A 181 24.74 7.47 -11.01
CA TYR A 181 25.41 6.90 -9.85
C TYR A 181 26.87 6.59 -10.18
N ILE A 182 27.78 6.91 -9.26
CA ILE A 182 29.22 6.67 -9.37
C ILE A 182 29.76 6.25 -8.00
N ASP A 183 30.50 5.15 -7.97
CA ASP A 183 31.39 4.78 -6.87
C ASP A 183 32.71 4.26 -7.42
N LYS A 184 33.77 5.06 -7.28
CA LYS A 184 35.11 4.73 -7.81
C LYS A 184 35.91 3.83 -6.89
N SER A 185 35.45 3.63 -5.65
CA SER A 185 36.13 2.79 -4.67
C SER A 185 35.90 1.30 -4.92
N ILE A 186 34.85 0.97 -5.68
CA ILE A 186 34.42 -0.39 -5.95
C ILE A 186 35.26 -0.99 -7.06
N GLU A 187 35.84 -2.14 -6.74
CA GLU A 187 36.66 -2.94 -7.64
C GLU A 187 36.44 -4.42 -7.30
N VAL A 188 36.11 -5.22 -8.30
CA VAL A 188 35.80 -6.64 -8.13
C VAL A 188 36.95 -7.48 -8.64
N ASP A 189 37.52 -8.32 -7.78
CA ASP A 189 38.54 -9.27 -8.19
C ASP A 189 37.90 -10.48 -8.90
N VAL A 190 38.39 -10.80 -10.09
CA VAL A 190 37.89 -11.92 -10.92
C VAL A 190 38.68 -13.21 -10.71
N SER A 191 39.69 -13.21 -9.83
CA SER A 191 40.51 -14.37 -9.49
C SER A 191 39.68 -15.57 -8.98
N ASP A 192 38.49 -15.31 -8.41
CA ASP A 192 37.55 -16.33 -7.93
C ASP A 192 36.58 -16.86 -9.00
N CYS A 193 36.69 -16.41 -10.26
CA CYS A 193 35.91 -16.99 -11.35
C CYS A 193 36.37 -18.43 -11.56
N LYS A 194 35.64 -19.41 -11.00
CA LYS A 194 35.80 -20.83 -11.30
C LYS A 194 35.39 -21.10 -12.75
N ILE A 195 36.27 -20.74 -13.67
CA ILE A 195 36.13 -20.99 -15.09
C ILE A 195 36.40 -22.48 -15.30
N ASN A 196 35.32 -23.28 -15.35
CA ASN A 196 35.42 -24.69 -15.68
C ASN A 196 35.83 -24.84 -17.15
N ASN A 197 37.12 -25.09 -17.38
CA ASN A 197 37.72 -25.32 -18.70
C ASN A 197 37.30 -26.64 -19.39
N GLU A 198 36.21 -27.29 -19.00
CA GLU A 198 35.85 -28.64 -19.48
C GLU A 198 34.86 -28.70 -20.66
N ASN A 199 34.31 -27.57 -21.14
CA ASN A 199 33.30 -27.61 -22.22
C ASN A 199 33.79 -27.25 -23.63
N ASN A 200 35.09 -27.20 -23.87
CA ASN A 200 35.64 -27.09 -25.23
C ASN A 200 35.76 -28.46 -25.89
N LYS A 201 34.64 -29.01 -26.41
CA LYS A 201 34.58 -29.95 -27.56
C LYS A 201 33.15 -30.50 -27.79
N LYS A 202 32.15 -29.67 -28.08
CA LYS A 202 30.99 -30.15 -28.87
C LYS A 202 30.59 -29.10 -29.91
N GLY A 203 30.70 -29.51 -31.17
CA GLY A 203 30.55 -28.68 -32.35
C GLY A 203 29.23 -27.91 -32.39
N ILE A 204 29.33 -26.69 -32.91
CA ILE A 204 28.24 -25.80 -33.24
C ILE A 204 27.31 -26.53 -34.21
N LYS A 205 26.16 -27.03 -33.73
CA LYS A 205 25.03 -27.37 -34.59
C LYS A 205 24.28 -26.08 -34.90
N GLN A 206 24.51 -25.55 -36.10
CA GLN A 206 23.64 -24.55 -36.70
C GLN A 206 22.24 -25.16 -36.86
N TYR A 207 21.26 -24.67 -36.10
CA TYR A 207 19.86 -24.93 -36.40
C TYR A 207 19.38 -23.92 -37.43
N LYS A 208 18.94 -24.45 -38.58
CA LYS A 208 18.28 -23.69 -39.65
C LYS A 208 17.00 -23.04 -39.10
N LYS A 209 16.80 -21.76 -39.46
CA LYS A 209 15.52 -21.04 -39.31
C LYS A 209 14.38 -21.85 -39.93
N LYS A 210 13.30 -22.07 -39.16
CA LYS A 210 11.96 -22.22 -39.73
C LYS A 210 11.25 -20.88 -39.56
N GLU A 211 10.71 -20.37 -40.66
CA GLU A 211 9.84 -19.21 -40.71
C GLU A 211 8.49 -19.52 -40.05
N GLU A 212 8.04 -18.51 -39.30
CA GLU A 212 6.66 -18.06 -39.07
C GLU A 212 5.56 -19.10 -38.82
N GLU A 213 5.19 -19.22 -37.55
CA GLU A 213 3.77 -19.18 -37.18
C GLU A 213 3.55 -18.05 -36.16
N ARG A 214 2.53 -17.24 -36.42
CA ARG A 214 2.10 -16.11 -35.60
C ARG A 214 1.79 -16.60 -34.17
N GLY A 215 2.68 -16.30 -33.25
CA GLY A 215 2.48 -16.49 -31.82
C GLY A 215 3.37 -15.51 -31.06
N CYS A 216 2.79 -14.76 -30.14
CA CYS A 216 3.51 -13.82 -29.28
C CYS A 216 4.73 -14.51 -28.64
N ILE A 217 5.94 -14.19 -29.12
CA ILE A 217 7.18 -14.58 -28.45
C ILE A 217 7.35 -13.65 -27.26
N VAL A 218 6.76 -14.00 -26.12
CA VAL A 218 7.18 -13.42 -24.84
C VAL A 218 8.45 -14.16 -24.46
N ARG A 219 9.61 -13.57 -24.78
CA ARG A 219 10.88 -14.03 -24.23
C ARG A 219 10.87 -13.76 -22.72
N ASP A 220 10.98 -14.85 -21.98
CA ASP A 220 11.01 -15.01 -20.53
C ASP A 220 12.04 -14.09 -19.82
N THR A 221 11.74 -12.79 -19.69
CA THR A 221 12.70 -11.76 -19.23
C THR A 221 12.18 -10.87 -18.09
N LEU A 222 11.44 -11.46 -17.16
CA LEU A 222 10.99 -10.76 -15.96
C LEU A 222 11.89 -11.12 -14.76
N THR A 223 12.77 -10.16 -14.43
CA THR A 223 13.02 -9.59 -13.09
C THR A 223 12.54 -10.40 -11.88
N SER A 224 13.43 -10.62 -10.91
CA SER A 224 13.09 -11.27 -9.64
C SER A 224 12.03 -10.47 -8.88
N PHE A 225 10.99 -11.15 -8.39
CA PHE A 225 10.00 -10.55 -7.48
C PHE A 225 10.62 -10.23 -6.12
N ILE A 226 10.07 -9.24 -5.41
CA ILE A 226 10.43 -8.96 -4.01
C ILE A 226 10.13 -10.22 -3.19
N THR A 227 11.06 -10.59 -2.29
CA THR A 227 10.86 -11.73 -1.40
C THR A 227 9.66 -11.48 -0.49
N ILE A 228 8.88 -12.53 -0.22
CA ILE A 228 7.64 -12.42 0.54
C ILE A 228 7.88 -11.88 1.96
N ASP A 229 9.02 -12.21 2.59
CA ASP A 229 9.36 -11.76 3.94
C ASP A 229 9.48 -10.23 4.06
N ILE A 230 9.99 -9.58 3.00
CA ILE A 230 10.09 -8.12 2.94
C ILE A 230 8.68 -7.53 2.77
N LEU A 231 7.90 -8.10 1.85
CA LEU A 231 6.53 -7.64 1.60
C LEU A 231 5.63 -7.77 2.83
N LEU A 232 5.71 -8.88 3.56
CA LEU A 232 4.90 -9.11 4.76
C LEU A 232 5.21 -8.14 5.91
N LYS A 233 6.44 -7.61 5.97
CA LYS A 233 6.82 -6.56 6.93
C LYS A 233 6.31 -5.18 6.53
N LYS A 234 6.24 -4.91 5.23
CA LYS A 234 5.84 -3.60 4.69
C LYS A 234 4.33 -3.45 4.52
N LEU A 235 3.65 -4.48 4.03
CA LEU A 235 2.25 -4.40 3.61
C LEU A 235 1.28 -4.57 4.78
N ARG A 236 0.24 -3.74 4.80
CA ARG A 236 -0.91 -3.85 5.70
C ARG A 236 -2.00 -4.69 5.06
N PHE A 237 -2.45 -5.73 5.76
CA PHE A 237 -3.51 -6.65 5.29
C PHE A 237 -4.84 -6.48 6.03
N LYS A 238 -4.91 -5.56 6.99
CA LYS A 238 -6.11 -5.20 7.73
C LYS A 238 -6.03 -3.76 8.22
N THR A 239 -7.17 -3.14 8.49
CA THR A 239 -7.24 -1.82 9.11
C THR A 239 -6.48 -1.81 10.43
N ALA A 240 -5.56 -0.86 10.58
CA ALA A 240 -4.84 -0.65 11.83
C ALA A 240 -5.75 0.07 12.84
N VAL A 241 -5.80 -0.46 14.06
CA VAL A 241 -6.55 0.15 15.17
C VAL A 241 -5.63 0.13 16.37
N ASP A 242 -5.40 1.31 16.95
CA ASP A 242 -4.62 1.44 18.16
C ASP A 242 -5.48 1.07 19.38
N VAL A 243 -4.96 0.16 20.20
CA VAL A 243 -5.57 -0.35 21.42
C VAL A 243 -4.76 0.10 22.65
N GLY A 244 -3.60 0.74 22.45
CA GLY A 244 -2.67 1.10 23.51
C GLY A 244 -2.22 -0.11 24.33
N ASP A 245 -2.25 0.05 25.66
CA ASP A 245 -1.87 -1.00 26.61
C ASP A 245 -3.07 -1.79 27.17
N ALA A 246 -4.29 -1.49 26.74
CA ALA A 246 -5.46 -2.30 27.09
C ALA A 246 -5.44 -3.64 26.35
N ASP A 247 -6.05 -4.67 26.94
CA ASP A 247 -6.24 -5.97 26.28
C ASP A 247 -7.20 -5.86 25.08
N TYR A 248 -8.20 -4.99 25.20
CA TYR A 248 -9.16 -4.69 24.15
C TYR A 248 -9.81 -3.31 24.34
N ILE A 249 -10.37 -2.79 23.24
CA ILE A 249 -11.26 -1.63 23.24
C ILE A 249 -12.58 -1.96 22.52
N ILE A 250 -13.65 -1.28 22.93
CA ILE A 250 -14.94 -1.31 22.22
C ILE A 250 -15.14 0.05 21.55
N LYS A 251 -14.93 0.10 20.23
CA LYS A 251 -15.10 1.30 19.42
C LYS A 251 -15.61 0.90 18.03
N PRO A 252 -16.72 1.47 17.53
CA PRO A 252 -17.15 1.24 16.16
C PRO A 252 -16.12 1.84 15.20
N VAL A 253 -15.50 0.97 14.38
CA VAL A 253 -14.52 1.36 13.36
C VAL A 253 -14.89 0.70 12.05
N GLU A 254 -14.83 1.48 10.97
CA GLU A 254 -14.92 0.93 9.62
C GLU A 254 -13.70 0.06 9.35
N PHE A 255 -13.94 -1.24 9.18
CA PHE A 255 -12.90 -2.25 9.20
C PHE A 255 -12.88 -3.04 7.90
N VAL A 256 -11.67 -3.17 7.36
CA VAL A 256 -11.34 -3.99 6.19
C VAL A 256 -10.26 -4.97 6.57
N GLN A 257 -10.37 -6.19 6.06
CA GLN A 257 -9.33 -7.20 6.14
C GLN A 257 -9.29 -7.98 4.84
N MET A 258 -8.10 -8.07 4.24
CA MET A 258 -7.90 -8.89 3.07
C MET A 258 -7.97 -10.36 3.43
N PHE A 259 -8.74 -11.13 2.65
CA PHE A 259 -8.84 -12.57 2.79
C PHE A 259 -8.01 -13.26 1.70
N VAL A 260 -7.21 -14.26 2.10
CA VAL A 260 -6.47 -15.13 1.18
C VAL A 260 -7.07 -16.53 1.29
N PRO A 261 -7.72 -17.05 0.23
CA PRO A 261 -8.20 -18.42 0.20
C PRO A 261 -7.04 -19.40 0.35
N LYS A 262 -7.24 -20.51 1.06
CA LYS A 262 -6.24 -21.58 1.16
C LYS A 262 -5.90 -22.18 -0.22
N VAL A 263 -6.89 -22.23 -1.10
CA VAL A 263 -6.79 -22.75 -2.46
C VAL A 263 -7.60 -21.87 -3.40
N ILE A 264 -7.02 -21.51 -4.54
CA ILE A 264 -7.58 -20.69 -5.61
C ILE A 264 -7.70 -21.57 -6.87
N THR A 265 -8.92 -21.98 -7.17
CA THR A 265 -9.23 -22.77 -8.38
C THR A 265 -9.10 -21.92 -9.65
N ASP A 266 -8.74 -22.54 -10.77
CA ASP A 266 -8.45 -21.87 -12.06
C ASP A 266 -9.50 -20.83 -12.50
N GLY A 267 -10.77 -21.21 -12.57
CA GLY A 267 -11.88 -20.31 -12.92
C GLY A 267 -12.15 -19.15 -11.95
N LYS A 268 -11.43 -19.06 -10.82
CA LYS A 268 -11.58 -18.00 -9.82
C LYS A 268 -10.34 -17.12 -9.68
N LYS A 269 -9.23 -17.43 -10.35
CA LYS A 269 -7.94 -16.72 -10.19
C LYS A 269 -8.05 -15.23 -10.48
N HIS A 270 -8.51 -14.84 -11.67
CA HIS A 270 -8.74 -13.45 -12.07
C HIS A 270 -9.57 -12.67 -11.05
N LYS A 271 -10.73 -13.20 -10.67
CA LYS A 271 -11.62 -12.59 -9.67
C LYS A 271 -10.94 -12.44 -8.31
N THR A 272 -10.18 -13.45 -7.89
CA THR A 272 -9.52 -13.47 -6.59
C THR A 272 -8.37 -12.47 -6.55
N PHE A 273 -7.52 -12.46 -7.58
CA PHE A 273 -6.39 -11.53 -7.69
C PHE A 273 -6.87 -10.08 -7.77
N ARG A 274 -7.87 -9.77 -8.60
CA ARG A 274 -8.46 -8.42 -8.64
C ARG A 274 -9.01 -7.99 -7.29
N SER A 275 -9.72 -8.88 -6.60
CA SER A 275 -10.20 -8.61 -5.24
C SER A 275 -9.05 -8.30 -4.28
N MET A 276 -7.96 -9.08 -4.30
CA MET A 276 -6.78 -8.84 -3.48
C MET A 276 -6.13 -7.49 -3.79
N ILE A 277 -5.97 -7.14 -5.06
CA ILE A 277 -5.40 -5.85 -5.49
C ILE A 277 -6.22 -4.69 -4.93
N ASN A 278 -7.55 -4.74 -5.05
CA ASN A 278 -8.44 -3.73 -4.49
C ASN A 278 -8.24 -3.56 -2.98
N HIS A 279 -8.11 -4.67 -2.23
CA HIS A 279 -7.85 -4.60 -0.79
C HIS A 279 -6.46 -4.07 -0.45
N LEU A 280 -5.42 -4.49 -1.19
CA LEU A 280 -4.05 -4.04 -1.00
C LEU A 280 -3.93 -2.54 -1.20
N MET A 281 -4.47 -2.00 -2.30
CA MET A 281 -4.44 -0.57 -2.60
C MET A 281 -5.35 0.25 -1.66
N PHE A 282 -6.41 -0.35 -1.11
CA PHE A 282 -7.22 0.32 -0.09
C PHE A 282 -6.48 0.46 1.23
N LEU A 283 -5.77 -0.59 1.65
CA LEU A 283 -5.04 -0.62 2.93
C LEU A 283 -3.66 0.05 2.86
N ASN A 284 -3.09 0.17 1.66
CA ASN A 284 -1.76 0.71 1.39
C ASN A 284 -1.85 1.69 0.21
N PRO A 285 -2.25 2.96 0.46
CA PRO A 285 -2.42 3.95 -0.60
C PRO A 285 -1.15 4.20 -1.44
N ASP A 286 0.03 4.07 -0.83
CA ASP A 286 1.33 4.32 -1.45
C ASP A 286 1.98 3.05 -2.04
N ILE A 287 1.23 1.95 -2.18
CA ILE A 287 1.77 0.69 -2.70
C ILE A 287 2.11 0.82 -4.18
N THR A 288 3.29 0.31 -4.56
CA THR A 288 3.74 0.32 -5.95
C THR A 288 3.21 -0.88 -6.73
N LEU A 289 3.08 -0.73 -8.06
CA LEU A 289 2.71 -1.83 -8.95
C LEU A 289 3.62 -3.05 -8.80
N PHE A 290 4.93 -2.83 -8.63
CA PHE A 290 5.92 -3.90 -8.47
C PHE A 290 5.72 -4.72 -7.18
N GLU A 291 5.31 -4.08 -6.09
CA GLU A 291 4.97 -4.76 -4.84
C GLU A 291 3.71 -5.59 -4.96
N VAL A 292 2.69 -5.05 -5.64
CA VAL A 292 1.45 -5.78 -5.93
C VAL A 292 1.75 -7.00 -6.81
N HIS A 293 2.55 -6.84 -7.86
CA HIS A 293 3.00 -7.96 -8.69
C HIS A 293 3.73 -9.03 -7.89
N SER A 294 4.66 -8.63 -7.02
CA SER A 294 5.44 -9.55 -6.20
C SER A 294 4.56 -10.33 -5.23
N TYR A 295 3.61 -9.65 -4.57
CA TYR A 295 2.67 -10.30 -3.67
C TYR A 295 1.71 -11.25 -4.41
N ILE A 296 1.10 -10.80 -5.51
CA ILE A 296 0.18 -11.64 -6.28
C ILE A 296 0.90 -12.81 -6.93
N ASN A 297 2.15 -12.64 -7.37
CA ASN A 297 2.95 -13.77 -7.85
C ASN A 297 3.19 -14.79 -6.74
N PHE A 298 3.54 -14.36 -5.52
CA PHE A 298 3.66 -15.28 -4.38
C PHE A 298 2.35 -16.06 -4.16
N ILE A 299 1.20 -15.39 -4.18
CA ILE A 299 -0.10 -16.06 -4.06
C ILE A 299 -0.32 -17.05 -5.22
N ASN A 300 -0.04 -16.63 -6.45
CA ASN A 300 -0.21 -17.44 -7.65
C ASN A 300 0.66 -18.70 -7.64
N GLN A 301 1.86 -18.66 -7.07
CA GLN A 301 2.72 -19.85 -6.97
C GLN A 301 2.33 -20.80 -5.84
N ASN A 302 1.80 -20.27 -4.73
CA ASN A 302 1.65 -21.05 -3.49
C ASN A 302 0.20 -21.46 -3.17
N PHE A 303 -0.80 -20.83 -3.80
CA PHE A 303 -2.21 -21.02 -3.42
C PHE A 303 -3.11 -21.54 -4.55
N THR A 304 -2.57 -21.98 -5.70
CA THR A 304 -3.36 -22.40 -6.87
C THR A 304 -3.29 -23.89 -7.21
N ASN A 305 -3.04 -24.78 -6.23
CA ASN A 305 -2.96 -26.24 -6.40
C ASN A 305 -2.16 -26.68 -7.65
N ASP A 306 -0.90 -26.25 -7.74
CA ASP A 306 0.05 -26.60 -8.81
C ASP A 306 -0.34 -26.20 -10.24
N SER A 307 -1.43 -25.44 -10.39
CA SER A 307 -1.81 -24.79 -11.64
C SER A 307 -1.75 -23.28 -11.44
N PRO A 308 -0.56 -22.64 -11.49
CA PRO A 308 -0.46 -21.18 -11.47
C PRO A 308 -1.03 -20.58 -12.75
N MET A 309 -1.58 -19.37 -12.67
CA MET A 309 -1.82 -18.54 -13.85
C MET A 309 -0.47 -18.29 -14.55
N GLY A 310 -0.47 -18.30 -15.89
CA GLY A 310 0.73 -17.97 -16.66
C GLY A 310 1.28 -16.61 -16.24
N ARG A 311 2.61 -16.49 -16.09
CA ARG A 311 3.27 -15.29 -15.55
C ARG A 311 2.80 -14.01 -16.25
N THR A 312 2.83 -13.99 -17.57
CA THR A 312 2.39 -12.85 -18.40
C THR A 312 0.92 -12.49 -18.16
N GLU A 313 0.05 -13.48 -18.06
CA GLU A 313 -1.37 -13.28 -17.82
C GLU A 313 -1.62 -12.72 -16.41
N MET A 314 -0.90 -13.23 -15.41
CA MET A 314 -0.94 -12.72 -14.04
C MET A 314 -0.47 -11.26 -13.99
N MET A 315 0.66 -10.93 -14.62
CA MET A 315 1.16 -9.56 -14.69
C MET A 315 0.15 -8.66 -15.39
N ARG A 316 -0.39 -9.03 -16.56
CA ARG A 316 -1.42 -8.23 -17.25
C ARG A 316 -2.66 -8.00 -16.38
N THR A 317 -3.12 -9.04 -15.67
CA THR A 317 -4.26 -8.93 -14.75
C THR A 317 -3.99 -7.95 -13.62
N VAL A 318 -2.78 -7.96 -13.06
CA VAL A 318 -2.39 -7.05 -11.99
C VAL A 318 -2.27 -5.61 -12.48
N ALA A 319 -1.54 -5.40 -13.58
CA ALA A 319 -1.34 -4.07 -14.15
C ALA A 319 -2.68 -3.42 -14.54
N ALA A 320 -3.55 -4.15 -15.25
CA ALA A 320 -4.85 -3.64 -15.67
C ALA A 320 -5.73 -3.22 -14.49
N GLU A 321 -5.76 -3.99 -13.40
CA GLU A 321 -6.56 -3.64 -12.22
C GLU A 321 -5.93 -2.47 -11.43
N PHE A 322 -4.61 -2.43 -11.33
CA PHE A 322 -3.88 -1.35 -10.65
C PHE A 322 -4.07 -0.02 -11.38
N GLU A 323 -3.91 -0.01 -12.71
CA GLU A 323 -4.15 1.16 -13.57
C GLU A 323 -5.60 1.62 -13.45
N ARG A 324 -6.58 0.69 -13.56
CA ARG A 324 -7.99 1.02 -13.36
C ARG A 324 -8.24 1.75 -12.04
N ILE A 325 -7.71 1.24 -10.92
CA ILE A 325 -7.88 1.88 -9.60
C ILE A 325 -7.19 3.24 -9.54
N THR A 326 -6.01 3.37 -10.16
CA THR A 326 -5.23 4.61 -10.16
C THR A 326 -5.92 5.70 -10.97
N GLU A 327 -6.47 5.35 -12.13
CA GLU A 327 -7.16 6.27 -13.03
C GLU A 327 -8.56 6.66 -12.51
N THR A 328 -9.35 5.69 -12.04
CA THR A 328 -10.73 5.93 -11.61
C THR A 328 -10.85 6.36 -10.15
N GLY A 329 -9.84 6.05 -9.31
CA GLY A 329 -9.90 6.15 -7.86
C GLY A 329 -10.80 5.09 -7.19
N GLU A 330 -11.57 4.32 -7.95
CA GLU A 330 -12.60 3.42 -7.46
C GLU A 330 -12.03 2.09 -6.96
N LYS A 331 -12.22 1.83 -5.66
CA LYS A 331 -11.81 0.58 -5.00
C LYS A 331 -13.03 -0.24 -4.63
N PHE A 332 -13.13 -1.45 -5.18
CA PHE A 332 -14.22 -2.38 -4.89
C PHE A 332 -13.93 -3.18 -3.62
N VAL A 333 -14.01 -2.52 -2.47
CA VAL A 333 -13.79 -3.11 -1.15
C VAL A 333 -15.06 -2.99 -0.31
N LYS A 334 -15.50 -4.12 0.28
CA LYS A 334 -16.62 -4.11 1.22
C LYS A 334 -16.08 -3.88 2.64
N THR A 335 -16.45 -2.74 3.21
CA THR A 335 -16.15 -2.42 4.60
C THR A 335 -17.22 -2.99 5.53
N ARG A 336 -16.87 -3.21 6.80
CA ARG A 336 -17.85 -3.56 7.85
C ARG A 336 -17.53 -2.80 9.13
N ILE A 337 -18.56 -2.44 9.90
CA ILE A 337 -18.35 -1.83 11.21
C ILE A 337 -17.95 -2.92 12.20
N LYS A 338 -16.72 -2.84 12.73
CA LYS A 338 -16.21 -3.72 13.78
C LYS A 338 -16.16 -2.93 15.09
N LYS A 339 -16.78 -3.47 16.15
CA LYS A 339 -16.85 -2.82 17.47
C LYS A 339 -15.74 -3.25 18.43
N VAL A 340 -15.38 -4.54 18.45
CA VAL A 340 -14.37 -5.06 19.40
C VAL A 340 -13.01 -5.17 18.72
N HIS A 341 -11.99 -4.53 19.31
CA HIS A 341 -10.61 -4.57 18.83
C HIS A 341 -9.71 -5.06 19.96
N THR A 342 -8.90 -6.08 19.69
CA THR A 342 -8.04 -6.71 20.69
C THR A 342 -6.58 -6.37 20.43
N ASN A 343 -5.80 -6.32 21.50
CA ASN A 343 -4.38 -5.99 21.43
C ASN A 343 -3.61 -7.05 20.63
N SER A 344 -2.73 -6.61 19.73
CA SER A 344 -1.91 -7.52 18.92
C SER A 344 -0.86 -8.29 19.74
N LYS A 345 -0.46 -7.77 20.91
CA LYS A 345 0.49 -8.39 21.85
C LYS A 345 -0.04 -9.68 22.48
N LEU A 346 -1.37 -9.86 22.53
CA LEU A 346 -2.01 -11.05 23.09
C LEU A 346 -1.97 -12.25 22.14
N SER A 347 -2.02 -13.46 22.71
CA SER A 347 -2.05 -14.69 21.93
C SER A 347 -3.30 -14.77 21.03
N GLY A 348 -3.22 -15.50 19.91
CA GLY A 348 -4.38 -15.71 19.03
C GLY A 348 -5.59 -16.31 19.76
N LYS A 349 -5.34 -17.19 20.75
CA LYS A 349 -6.38 -17.85 21.55
C LYS A 349 -7.08 -16.85 22.47
N ASP A 350 -6.31 -16.04 23.21
CA ASP A 350 -6.88 -15.09 24.18
C ASP A 350 -7.66 -13.98 23.47
N ARG A 351 -7.14 -13.48 22.35
CA ARG A 351 -7.86 -12.51 21.51
C ARG A 351 -9.20 -13.05 21.03
N ASN A 352 -9.26 -14.32 20.64
CA ASN A 352 -10.51 -14.95 20.21
C ASN A 352 -11.48 -15.11 21.37
N ILE A 353 -11.01 -15.51 22.56
CA ILE A 353 -11.84 -15.62 23.76
C ILE A 353 -12.45 -14.26 24.11
N ILE A 354 -11.61 -13.22 24.24
CA ILE A 354 -12.04 -11.86 24.55
C ILE A 354 -13.03 -11.36 23.50
N ALA A 355 -12.69 -11.47 22.21
CA ALA A 355 -13.57 -11.00 21.15
C ALA A 355 -14.93 -11.71 21.15
N ASN A 356 -14.96 -13.02 21.37
CA ASN A 356 -16.21 -13.78 21.40
C ASN A 356 -17.07 -13.42 22.62
N GLN A 357 -16.44 -13.27 23.79
CA GLN A 357 -17.14 -12.85 25.01
C GLN A 357 -17.75 -11.47 24.86
N GLN A 358 -16.98 -10.48 24.41
CA GLN A 358 -17.44 -9.10 24.29
C GLN A 358 -18.47 -8.93 23.16
N ASN A 359 -18.27 -9.57 22.00
CA ASN A 359 -19.31 -9.58 20.96
C ASN A 359 -20.58 -10.30 21.42
N GLY A 360 -20.44 -11.35 22.26
CA GLY A 360 -21.57 -12.02 22.90
C GLY A 360 -22.38 -11.07 23.79
N LYS A 361 -21.69 -10.29 24.65
CA LYS A 361 -22.31 -9.25 25.49
C LYS A 361 -23.00 -8.20 24.64
N LEU A 362 -22.32 -7.62 23.67
CA LEU A 362 -22.89 -6.60 22.78
C LEU A 362 -24.15 -7.06 22.04
N ARG A 363 -24.21 -8.34 21.59
CA ARG A 363 -25.42 -8.89 20.97
C ARG A 363 -26.56 -9.05 21.96
N LYS A 364 -26.25 -9.47 23.19
CA LYS A 364 -27.23 -9.59 24.26
C LYS A 364 -27.78 -8.21 24.64
N ASP A 365 -26.90 -7.23 24.83
CA ASP A 365 -27.26 -5.85 25.19
C ASP A 365 -28.14 -5.22 24.10
N ASN A 366 -27.78 -5.38 22.82
CA ASN A 366 -28.63 -4.92 21.71
C ASN A 366 -30.00 -5.62 21.68
N SER A 367 -30.07 -6.90 22.05
CA SER A 367 -31.35 -7.60 22.16
C SER A 367 -32.18 -7.05 23.33
N PHE A 368 -31.54 -6.70 24.44
CA PHE A 368 -32.19 -6.13 25.61
C PHE A 368 -32.73 -4.74 25.30
N GLU A 369 -31.94 -3.88 24.64
CA GLU A 369 -32.36 -2.56 24.19
C GLU A 369 -33.60 -2.61 23.28
N ILE A 370 -33.63 -3.52 22.30
CA ILE A 370 -34.79 -3.68 21.41
C ILE A 370 -36.04 -4.13 22.19
N ILE A 371 -35.88 -5.08 23.12
CA ILE A 371 -37.00 -5.57 23.94
C ILE A 371 -37.50 -4.48 24.88
N GLU A 372 -36.59 -3.77 25.57
CA GLU A 372 -36.90 -2.67 26.48
C GLU A 372 -37.64 -1.55 25.75
N ALA A 373 -37.12 -1.08 24.62
CA ALA A 373 -37.78 -0.06 23.80
C ALA A 373 -39.16 -0.50 23.32
N SER A 374 -39.34 -1.79 22.96
CA SER A 374 -40.63 -2.32 22.56
C SER A 374 -41.63 -2.37 23.72
N ILE A 375 -41.16 -2.70 24.93
CA ILE A 375 -41.97 -2.70 26.15
C ILE A 375 -42.41 -1.27 26.50
N GLU A 376 -41.49 -0.30 26.44
CA GLU A 376 -41.81 1.12 26.69
C GLU A 376 -42.90 1.64 25.73
N VAL A 377 -42.82 1.28 24.44
CA VAL A 377 -43.84 1.61 23.45
C VAL A 377 -45.19 0.98 23.79
N LEU A 378 -45.21 -0.31 24.16
CA LEU A 378 -46.46 -0.99 24.54
C LEU A 378 -47.09 -0.40 25.80
N ILE A 379 -46.28 -0.03 26.80
CA ILE A 379 -46.74 0.65 28.01
C ILE A 379 -47.33 2.02 27.66
N ALA A 380 -46.67 2.79 26.79
CA ALA A 380 -47.16 4.09 26.36
C ALA A 380 -48.46 4.01 25.52
N MET A 381 -48.68 2.87 24.85
CA MET A 381 -49.91 2.57 24.11
C MET A 381 -50.98 1.89 24.97
N GLU A 382 -50.74 1.72 26.28
CA GLU A 382 -51.63 1.02 27.22
C GLU A 382 -52.01 -0.41 26.76
N MET A 383 -51.10 -1.07 26.04
CA MET A 383 -51.28 -2.43 25.53
C MET A 383 -50.66 -3.46 26.47
N GLU A 384 -51.17 -4.70 26.42
CA GLU A 384 -50.58 -5.80 27.16
C GLU A 384 -49.15 -6.10 26.71
N VAL A 385 -48.24 -6.10 27.67
CA VAL A 385 -46.84 -6.48 27.44
C VAL A 385 -46.77 -8.00 27.42
N THR A 386 -46.78 -8.58 26.21
CA THR A 386 -46.57 -10.02 25.99
C THR A 386 -45.43 -10.26 25.00
N PRO A 387 -44.76 -11.43 25.02
CA PRO A 387 -43.72 -11.74 24.05
C PRO A 387 -44.18 -11.65 22.58
N ILE A 388 -45.47 -11.89 22.31
CA ILE A 388 -46.05 -11.82 20.96
C ILE A 388 -46.21 -10.36 20.52
N GLU A 389 -46.72 -9.50 21.41
CA GLU A 389 -46.87 -8.08 21.11
C GLU A 389 -45.51 -7.39 20.97
N ILE A 390 -44.53 -7.74 21.82
CA ILE A 390 -43.14 -7.26 21.67
C ILE A 390 -42.59 -7.65 20.30
N PHE A 391 -42.84 -8.87 19.84
CA PHE A 391 -42.37 -9.32 18.53
C PHE A 391 -42.98 -8.52 17.38
N LYS A 392 -44.29 -8.21 17.46
CA LYS A 392 -44.98 -7.34 16.48
C LYS A 392 -44.41 -5.93 16.50
N THR A 393 -44.23 -5.34 17.69
CA THR A 393 -43.69 -3.98 17.87
C THR A 393 -42.24 -3.86 17.41
N ALA A 394 -41.43 -4.91 17.60
CA ALA A 394 -40.04 -4.94 17.17
C ALA A 394 -39.86 -5.06 15.65
N LYS A 395 -40.94 -5.28 14.88
CA LYS A 395 -40.97 -5.28 13.40
C LYS A 395 -39.85 -6.10 12.74
N GLY A 396 -39.58 -7.30 13.28
CA GLY A 396 -38.59 -8.23 12.72
C GLY A 396 -37.13 -7.93 13.08
N ASN A 397 -36.84 -6.93 13.92
CA ASN A 397 -35.49 -6.66 14.41
C ASN A 397 -34.96 -7.73 15.38
N ILE A 398 -35.85 -8.56 15.92
CA ILE A 398 -35.52 -9.64 16.85
C ILE A 398 -36.48 -10.81 16.67
N SER A 399 -36.00 -12.04 16.86
CA SER A 399 -36.82 -13.24 16.73
C SER A 399 -37.63 -13.53 17.99
N LEU A 400 -38.84 -14.07 17.82
CA LEU A 400 -39.71 -14.46 18.94
C LEU A 400 -39.04 -15.41 19.96
N PRO A 401 -38.24 -16.42 19.57
CA PRO A 401 -37.49 -17.24 20.52
C PRO A 401 -36.51 -16.44 21.39
N THR A 402 -35.86 -15.42 20.81
CA THR A 402 -34.92 -14.56 21.53
C THR A 402 -35.64 -13.66 22.52
N ILE A 403 -36.80 -13.10 22.14
CA ILE A 403 -37.68 -12.37 23.05
C ILE A 403 -38.07 -13.27 24.21
N LYS A 404 -38.65 -14.45 23.95
CA LYS A 404 -39.07 -15.38 25.01
C LYS A 404 -37.94 -15.74 25.98
N ARG A 405 -36.72 -15.93 25.47
CA ARG A 405 -35.53 -16.23 26.29
C ARG A 405 -35.15 -15.09 27.24
N HIS A 406 -35.29 -13.85 26.80
CA HIS A 406 -34.81 -12.67 27.53
C HIS A 406 -35.92 -11.86 28.22
N TYR A 407 -37.18 -12.14 27.89
CA TYR A 407 -38.37 -11.42 28.34
C TYR A 407 -38.41 -11.20 29.85
N LYS A 408 -38.30 -12.27 30.64
CA LYS A 408 -38.35 -12.21 32.10
C LYS A 408 -37.21 -11.37 32.68
N THR A 409 -35.99 -11.59 32.18
CA THR A 409 -34.80 -10.85 32.63
C THR A 409 -34.91 -9.36 32.33
N VAL A 410 -35.41 -8.98 31.14
CA VAL A 410 -35.58 -7.57 30.77
C VAL A 410 -36.67 -6.90 31.60
N LEU A 411 -37.79 -7.59 31.86
CA LEU A 411 -38.85 -7.07 32.75
C LEU A 411 -38.35 -6.81 34.17
N GLU A 412 -37.63 -7.78 34.75
CA GLU A 412 -37.03 -7.62 36.09
C GLU A 412 -36.07 -6.42 36.12
N GLN A 413 -35.28 -6.21 35.06
CA GLN A 413 -34.37 -5.06 34.95
C GLN A 413 -35.12 -3.73 34.87
N ILE A 414 -36.19 -3.64 34.08
CA ILE A 414 -37.02 -2.43 34.00
C ILE A 414 -37.65 -2.12 35.36
N GLU A 415 -38.15 -3.13 36.07
CA GLU A 415 -38.74 -2.95 37.39
C GLU A 415 -37.69 -2.50 38.42
N MET A 416 -36.50 -3.10 38.42
CA MET A 416 -35.39 -2.66 39.27
C MET A 416 -34.97 -1.21 38.96
N LYS A 417 -34.90 -0.81 37.69
CA LYS A 417 -34.62 0.58 37.29
C LYS A 417 -35.68 1.54 37.83
N LYS A 418 -36.98 1.22 37.67
CA LYS A 418 -38.09 2.02 38.22
C LYS A 418 -38.01 2.14 39.75
N GLN A 419 -37.71 1.05 40.47
CA GLN A 419 -37.55 1.08 41.92
C GLN A 419 -36.35 1.93 42.37
N ALA A 420 -35.24 1.88 41.62
CA ALA A 420 -34.07 2.71 41.89
C ALA A 420 -34.34 4.20 41.65
N GLU A 421 -35.07 4.55 40.58
CA GLU A 421 -35.52 5.91 40.30
C GLU A 421 -36.44 6.44 41.42
N ILE A 422 -37.41 5.64 41.88
CA ILE A 422 -38.29 6.00 43.00
C ILE A 422 -37.47 6.23 44.28
N LYS A 423 -36.52 5.36 44.61
CA LYS A 423 -35.64 5.54 45.78
C LYS A 423 -34.81 6.81 45.68
N THR A 424 -34.25 7.11 44.50
CA THR A 424 -33.44 8.31 44.26
C THR A 424 -34.29 9.58 44.36
N ALA A 425 -35.48 9.58 43.76
CA ALA A 425 -36.46 10.67 43.85
C ALA A 425 -36.95 10.87 45.29
N THR A 426 -37.12 9.79 46.05
CA THR A 426 -37.52 9.85 47.47
C THR A 426 -36.40 10.41 48.34
N LYS A 427 -35.15 9.99 48.11
CA LYS A 427 -33.96 10.55 48.77
C LYS A 427 -33.77 12.03 48.45
N ALA A 428 -33.96 12.44 47.20
CA ALA A 428 -33.93 13.84 46.80
C ALA A 428 -35.04 14.66 47.49
N LYS A 429 -36.27 14.13 47.59
CA LYS A 429 -37.37 14.76 48.35
C LYS A 429 -37.06 14.88 49.85
N ILE A 430 -36.44 13.87 50.46
CA ILE A 430 -36.03 13.90 51.87
C ILE A 430 -34.95 14.96 52.11
N VAL A 431 -33.92 15.02 51.27
CA VAL A 431 -32.86 16.04 51.35
C VAL A 431 -33.45 17.45 51.17
N ASN A 432 -34.35 17.64 50.21
CA ASN A 432 -35.01 18.94 50.01
C ASN A 432 -35.89 19.33 51.20
N LYS A 433 -36.60 18.37 51.81
CA LYS A 433 -37.38 18.59 53.04
C LYS A 433 -36.48 18.91 54.24
N GLN A 434 -35.36 18.22 54.41
CA GLN A 434 -34.38 18.48 55.47
C GLN A 434 -33.75 19.87 55.33
N ASN A 435 -33.37 20.27 54.11
CA ASN A 435 -32.86 21.61 53.84
C ASN A 435 -33.91 22.68 54.16
N ASN A 436 -35.16 22.53 53.71
CA ASN A 436 -36.24 23.45 54.06
C ASN A 436 -36.53 23.51 55.57
N THR A 437 -36.36 22.40 56.29
CA THR A 437 -36.51 22.36 57.75
C THR A 437 -35.34 23.05 58.46
N LEU A 438 -34.10 22.91 57.94
CA LEU A 438 -32.91 23.61 58.45
C LEU A 438 -33.04 25.13 58.27
N TYR A 439 -33.53 25.59 57.11
CA TYR A 439 -33.82 27.01 56.87
C TYR A 439 -34.93 27.54 57.79
N ALA A 440 -35.96 26.75 58.10
CA ALA A 440 -37.00 27.13 59.07
C ALA A 440 -36.49 27.19 60.52
N ILE A 441 -35.55 26.31 60.91
CA ILE A 441 -34.93 26.31 62.24
C ILE A 441 -33.93 27.48 62.38
N GLN A 442 -33.15 27.78 61.33
CA GLN A 442 -32.25 28.94 61.31
C GLN A 442 -33.01 30.28 61.24
N GLY A 443 -34.21 30.30 60.64
CA GLY A 443 -35.11 31.46 60.67
C GLY A 443 -35.78 31.72 62.03
N ASN A 444 -35.92 30.70 62.88
CA ASN A 444 -36.49 30.84 64.23
C ASN A 444 -35.44 30.96 65.35
N SER A 445 -34.16 30.74 65.06
CA SER A 445 -33.05 30.88 66.00
C SER A 445 -32.13 32.04 65.62
N LYS A 446 -32.67 33.26 65.54
CA LYS A 446 -31.91 34.51 65.59
C LYS A 446 -32.83 35.70 65.96
N ARG A 447 -33.29 35.73 67.21
CA ARG A 447 -33.20 36.96 68.00
C ARG A 447 -31.92 36.87 68.80
N VAL A 448 -30.80 37.14 68.13
CA VAL A 448 -29.53 37.45 68.79
C VAL A 448 -29.06 38.76 68.19
N SER A 449 -28.80 39.68 69.11
CA SER A 449 -28.52 41.09 68.98
C SER A 449 -27.44 41.45 67.97
N ASP A 450 -27.65 42.59 67.32
CA ASP A 450 -26.64 43.39 66.64
C ASP A 450 -25.46 43.69 67.58
N ARG A 451 -24.42 42.87 67.54
CA ARG A 451 -23.03 43.18 67.89
C ARG A 451 -22.19 41.97 67.51
N ASP A 452 -21.03 42.25 66.94
CA ASP A 452 -19.98 41.30 66.53
C ASP A 452 -20.11 40.80 65.08
N LEU A 453 -19.89 41.75 64.16
CA LEU A 453 -19.62 41.51 62.74
C LEU A 453 -18.51 42.46 62.26
N HIS A 454 -17.39 42.46 62.97
CA HIS A 454 -16.10 42.92 62.48
C HIS A 454 -15.06 41.92 62.99
N ASP A 455 -14.22 41.42 62.10
CA ASP A 455 -13.10 40.47 62.31
C ASP A 455 -13.37 38.99 62.01
N MET A 456 -13.86 38.67 60.80
CA MET A 456 -13.59 37.38 60.16
C MET A 456 -13.12 37.61 58.71
N THR A 457 -12.02 36.97 58.33
CA THR A 457 -11.37 37.08 57.01
C THR A 457 -11.95 36.10 55.99
N ASP A 458 -11.88 36.45 54.71
CA ASP A 458 -12.52 35.77 53.57
C ASP A 458 -12.14 34.28 53.33
N GLU A 459 -11.12 33.76 54.02
CA GLU A 459 -10.75 32.33 53.94
C GLU A 459 -11.62 31.40 54.83
N GLU A 460 -12.34 31.93 55.83
CA GLU A 460 -13.13 31.11 56.75
C GLU A 460 -14.60 30.90 56.32
N LEU A 461 -15.06 31.52 55.21
CA LEU A 461 -16.45 31.46 54.75
C LEU A 461 -16.70 30.60 53.50
N GLY A 462 -15.70 29.92 52.95
CA GLY A 462 -15.90 28.93 51.87
C GLY A 462 -16.68 29.47 50.66
N ILE A 463 -16.48 30.75 50.32
CA ILE A 463 -17.18 31.40 49.21
C ILE A 463 -16.49 31.00 47.90
N VAL A 464 -17.16 30.17 47.11
CA VAL A 464 -16.76 29.88 45.73
C VAL A 464 -16.92 31.15 44.88
N PRO A 465 -15.92 31.57 44.09
CA PRO A 465 -16.02 32.78 43.27
C PRO A 465 -17.24 32.77 42.35
N TRP A 466 -17.94 33.90 42.29
CA TRP A 466 -19.17 34.11 41.50
C TRP A 466 -19.05 33.72 40.01
N ASP A 467 -17.82 33.75 39.47
CA ASP A 467 -17.55 33.41 38.07
C ASP A 467 -17.61 31.90 37.77
N VAL A 468 -17.45 31.04 38.79
CA VAL A 468 -17.55 29.57 38.67
C VAL A 468 -19.01 29.11 38.69
N LEU A 469 -19.90 29.86 39.34
CA LEU A 469 -21.34 29.58 39.36
C LEU A 469 -22.02 29.91 38.02
N ARG A 470 -21.58 30.98 37.35
CA ARG A 470 -22.09 31.37 36.01
C ARG A 470 -21.79 30.35 34.92
N THR A 471 -20.60 29.72 34.96
CA THR A 471 -20.21 28.70 33.98
C THR A 471 -21.03 27.42 34.12
N LYS A 472 -21.33 27.00 35.35
CA LYS A 472 -22.18 25.81 35.59
C LYS A 472 -23.65 26.05 35.22
N GLU A 473 -24.18 27.24 35.45
CA GLU A 473 -25.56 27.58 35.07
C GLU A 473 -25.74 27.68 33.54
N THR A 474 -24.71 28.15 32.84
CA THR A 474 -24.70 28.23 31.37
C THR A 474 -24.61 26.85 30.72
N ILE A 475 -23.85 25.92 31.30
CA ILE A 475 -23.77 24.52 30.85
C ILE A 475 -25.07 23.75 31.14
N PHE A 476 -25.73 24.05 32.26
CA PHE A 476 -26.99 23.40 32.62
C PHE A 476 -28.16 23.89 31.75
N LYS A 477 -28.20 25.19 31.41
CA LYS A 477 -29.19 25.75 30.47
C LYS A 477 -28.98 25.21 29.05
N SER A 478 -27.74 25.08 28.57
CA SER A 478 -27.49 24.52 27.23
C SER A 478 -27.85 23.04 27.11
N GLN A 479 -27.69 22.23 28.18
CA GLN A 479 -28.12 20.83 28.19
C GLN A 479 -29.65 20.67 28.23
N ILE A 480 -30.37 21.56 28.93
CA ILE A 480 -31.84 21.58 28.95
C ILE A 480 -32.39 22.02 27.59
N ASP A 481 -31.77 23.00 26.94
CA ASP A 481 -32.20 23.47 25.62
C ASP A 481 -31.92 22.43 24.53
N LEU A 482 -30.79 21.71 24.60
CA LEU A 482 -30.52 20.53 23.77
C LEU A 482 -31.56 19.41 23.99
N HIS A 483 -31.97 19.14 25.24
CA HIS A 483 -33.02 18.15 25.50
C HIS A 483 -34.41 18.59 25.02
N LYS A 484 -34.73 19.89 25.07
CA LYS A 484 -35.97 20.44 24.50
C LYS A 484 -35.97 20.38 22.97
N GLU A 485 -34.83 20.63 22.32
CA GLU A 485 -34.68 20.55 20.87
C GLU A 485 -34.77 19.10 20.36
N TYR A 486 -34.17 18.14 21.09
CA TYR A 486 -34.34 16.70 20.81
C TYR A 486 -35.78 16.22 21.07
N GLY A 487 -36.46 16.73 22.10
CA GLY A 487 -37.87 16.44 22.38
C GLY A 487 -38.84 17.01 21.33
N ALA A 488 -38.58 18.23 20.86
CA ALA A 488 -39.36 18.89 19.81
C ALA A 488 -39.21 18.17 18.45
N ASN A 489 -37.99 17.74 18.10
CA ASN A 489 -37.73 16.96 16.89
C ASN A 489 -38.36 15.56 16.94
N ARG A 490 -38.42 14.93 18.12
CA ARG A 490 -39.12 13.66 18.33
C ARG A 490 -40.63 13.80 18.19
N THR A 491 -41.20 14.90 18.69
CA THR A 491 -42.65 15.20 18.58
C THR A 491 -43.04 15.56 17.14
N ALA A 492 -42.17 16.26 16.41
CA ALA A 492 -42.35 16.55 14.98
C ALA A 492 -42.27 15.28 14.11
N ALA A 493 -41.34 14.36 14.42
CA ALA A 493 -41.23 13.08 13.73
C ALA A 493 -42.46 12.16 13.97
N ILE A 494 -43.03 12.17 15.17
CA ILE A 494 -44.26 11.44 15.50
C ILE A 494 -45.46 12.02 14.75
N LYS A 495 -45.62 13.36 14.72
CA LYS A 495 -46.69 14.01 13.92
C LYS A 495 -46.53 13.80 12.42
N LEU A 496 -45.31 13.69 11.90
CA LEU A 496 -45.05 13.37 10.49
C LEU A 496 -45.42 11.91 10.15
N LEU A 497 -45.24 11.00 11.11
CA LEU A 497 -45.62 9.58 10.99
C LEU A 497 -47.14 9.38 11.09
N GLU A 498 -47.83 10.13 11.93
CA GLU A 498 -49.30 10.15 12.04
C GLU A 498 -49.96 10.72 10.76
N LYS A 499 -49.39 11.79 10.19
CA LYS A 499 -49.90 12.40 8.94
C LYS A 499 -49.71 11.49 7.70
N ASN A 500 -48.71 10.61 7.71
CA ASN A 500 -48.49 9.63 6.65
C ASN A 500 -49.34 8.36 6.80
N THR A 501 -49.80 8.04 8.02
CA THR A 501 -50.73 6.92 8.24
C THR A 501 -52.16 7.30 7.84
N GLU A 502 -52.59 8.54 8.06
CA GLU A 502 -53.91 9.02 7.57
C GLU A 502 -54.02 9.06 6.03
N ARG A 503 -52.92 9.33 5.31
CA ARG A 503 -52.90 9.27 3.83
C ARG A 503 -52.98 7.85 3.25
N SER A 504 -52.72 6.82 4.05
CA SER A 504 -52.71 5.42 3.58
C SER A 504 -54.07 4.71 3.70
N VAL A 505 -55.06 5.34 4.34
CA VAL A 505 -56.39 4.74 4.60
C VAL A 505 -57.47 5.18 3.59
N SER A 506 -57.16 6.05 2.62
CA SER A 506 -58.14 6.54 1.63
C SER A 506 -58.11 5.85 0.26
N PHE A 507 -57.58 4.63 0.13
CA PHE A 507 -57.70 3.85 -1.12
C PHE A 507 -58.26 2.46 -0.84
N ARG A 508 -59.59 2.36 -0.86
CA ARG A 508 -60.28 1.12 -1.15
C ARG A 508 -61.55 1.41 -1.96
N PHE A 509 -61.71 0.61 -3.02
CA PHE A 509 -62.85 0.46 -3.92
C PHE A 509 -62.97 1.45 -5.08
N ILE A 510 -62.66 0.96 -6.29
CA ILE A 510 -63.57 0.89 -7.45
C ILE A 510 -62.97 -0.19 -8.39
N PHE A 511 -63.80 -1.23 -8.64
CA PHE A 511 -63.74 -2.35 -9.59
C PHE A 511 -62.41 -3.06 -9.92
#